data_AF-A0A431VT10-F1
#
_entry.id   AF-A0A431VT10-F1
#
_cell.length_a   1.000
_cell.length_b   1.000
_cell.length_c   1.000
_cell.angle_alpha   90.00
_cell.angle_beta   90.00
_cell.angle_gamma   90.00
#
_symmetry.space_group_name_H-M   'P 1'
#
loop_
_entity.id
_entity.type
_entity.pdbx_description
1 polymer ?
#
loop_
_entity_poly.entity_id
_entity_poly.type
_entity_poly.pdbx_seq_one_letter_code
_entity_poly.pdbx_strand_id
1 'polypeptide(L)'
;MKKLLPFLALFALAPVQAQAPQLGVAPATKTTCPASHPVKGNINSKGERIYHTPQSRSYKQTHPERCYKSAEEAQKAGFRAPKR
;
A
#
# COMPACT_ATOMS: atom_id res chain seq x y z
N MET A 1 -46.74 -21.04 -24.12
CA MET A 1 -45.56 -20.28 -24.61
C MET A 1 -45.35 -19.06 -23.71
N LYS A 2 -44.08 -18.74 -23.44
CA LYS A 2 -43.55 -17.49 -22.85
C LYS A 2 -43.79 -17.29 -21.34
N LYS A 3 -42.76 -17.70 -20.61
CA LYS A 3 -42.46 -17.46 -19.20
C LYS A 3 -42.51 -15.95 -18.91
N LEU A 4 -43.25 -15.53 -17.89
CA LEU A 4 -43.24 -14.18 -17.35
C LEU A 4 -42.32 -14.17 -16.12
N LEU A 5 -41.20 -13.45 -16.22
CA LEU A 5 -40.12 -13.40 -15.25
C LEU A 5 -40.51 -12.60 -13.99
N PRO A 6 -40.07 -12.99 -12.78
CA PRO A 6 -40.14 -12.14 -11.60
C PRO A 6 -38.88 -11.29 -11.50
N PHE A 7 -38.98 -9.98 -11.73
CA PHE A 7 -37.89 -9.03 -11.49
C PHE A 7 -38.25 -8.11 -10.30
N LEU A 8 -38.15 -8.65 -9.10
CA LEU A 8 -37.97 -7.84 -7.89
C LEU A 8 -36.65 -8.25 -7.28
N ALA A 9 -35.58 -7.69 -7.87
CA ALA A 9 -34.23 -7.82 -7.38
C ALA A 9 -34.09 -7.06 -6.06
N LEU A 10 -33.78 -7.82 -5.01
CA LEU A 10 -33.19 -7.39 -3.74
C LEU A 10 -32.22 -6.22 -3.94
N PHE A 11 -32.48 -5.10 -3.27
CA PHE A 11 -31.55 -3.99 -3.16
C PHE A 11 -30.34 -4.47 -2.33
N ALA A 12 -29.22 -4.71 -3.00
CA ALA A 12 -28.00 -5.19 -2.36
C ALA A 12 -27.42 -4.09 -1.44
N LEU A 13 -27.34 -4.36 -0.13
CA LEU A 13 -26.43 -3.63 0.76
C LEU A 13 -25.00 -3.92 0.28
N ALA A 14 -24.37 -2.95 -0.36
CA ALA A 14 -22.95 -3.00 -0.62
C ALA A 14 -22.20 -3.00 0.72
N PRO A 15 -21.23 -3.90 0.95
CA PRO A 15 -20.40 -3.84 2.14
C PRO A 15 -19.54 -2.57 2.06
N VAL A 16 -19.79 -1.60 2.94
CA VAL A 16 -18.83 -0.53 3.26
C VAL A 16 -17.60 -1.25 3.80
N GLN A 17 -16.62 -1.50 2.94
CA GLN A 17 -15.42 -2.18 3.35
C GLN A 17 -14.68 -1.29 4.35
N ALA A 18 -14.83 -1.60 5.63
CA ALA A 18 -14.02 -1.10 6.74
C ALA A 18 -12.62 -1.70 6.61
N GLN A 19 -11.91 -1.31 5.56
CA GLN A 19 -10.47 -1.50 5.49
C GLN A 19 -9.91 -0.44 6.44
N ALA A 20 -9.60 -0.83 7.68
CA ALA A 20 -8.62 -0.12 8.48
C ALA A 20 -7.47 0.22 7.51
N PRO A 21 -7.05 1.49 7.37
CA PRO A 21 -6.12 1.87 6.33
C PRO A 21 -4.90 0.98 6.52
N GLN A 22 -4.75 -0.01 5.63
CA GLN A 22 -3.57 -0.83 5.60
C GLN A 22 -2.49 0.16 5.28
N LEU A 23 -1.68 0.50 6.28
CA LEU A 23 -0.71 1.58 6.16
C LEU A 23 0.19 1.22 4.97
N GLY A 24 0.12 2.04 3.93
CA GLY A 24 0.74 1.82 2.63
C GLY A 24 0.08 0.82 1.67
N VAL A 25 0.42 0.96 0.40
CA VAL A 25 -0.03 0.16 -0.75
C VAL A 25 1.05 -0.81 -1.23
N ALA A 26 0.66 -1.83 -1.97
CA ALA A 26 1.62 -2.70 -2.67
C ALA A 26 2.42 -1.88 -3.70
N PRO A 27 3.70 -2.22 -3.92
CA PRO A 27 4.50 -1.56 -4.95
C PRO A 27 3.96 -1.87 -6.35
N ALA A 28 4.09 -0.90 -7.26
CA ALA A 28 3.67 -1.06 -8.64
C ALA A 28 4.60 -2.01 -9.41
N THR A 29 5.90 -2.00 -9.08
CA THR A 29 6.91 -2.93 -9.61
C THR A 29 7.95 -3.24 -8.52
N LYS A 30 8.94 -4.09 -8.82
CA LYS A 30 10.04 -4.44 -7.88
C LYS A 30 10.77 -3.24 -7.28
N THR A 31 10.81 -2.10 -7.96
CA THR A 31 11.51 -0.89 -7.52
C THR A 31 10.63 0.35 -7.53
N THR A 32 9.39 0.28 -8.01
CA THR A 32 8.55 1.46 -8.23
C THR A 32 7.34 1.44 -7.31
N CYS A 33 7.16 2.56 -6.60
CA CYS A 33 5.92 2.86 -5.90
C CYS A 33 5.04 3.76 -6.76
N PRO A 34 3.70 3.69 -6.62
CA PRO A 34 2.81 4.64 -7.28
C PRO A 34 3.08 6.07 -6.78
N ALA A 35 2.84 7.07 -7.63
CA ALA A 35 3.09 8.47 -7.31
C ALA A 35 2.30 8.97 -6.08
N SER A 36 1.15 8.35 -5.77
CA SER A 36 0.36 8.62 -4.57
C SER A 36 1.05 8.17 -3.28
N HIS A 37 2.00 7.23 -3.34
CA HIS A 37 2.70 6.65 -2.20
C HIS A 37 4.22 6.62 -2.45
N PRO A 38 4.89 7.79 -2.45
CA PRO A 38 6.29 7.92 -2.86
C PRO A 38 7.31 7.43 -1.82
N VAL A 39 6.90 6.91 -0.67
CA VAL A 39 7.83 6.44 0.37
C VAL A 39 7.97 4.93 0.30
N LYS A 40 9.19 4.43 0.05
CA LYS A 40 9.48 3.00 -0.09
C LYS A 40 9.82 2.37 1.25
N GLY A 41 9.01 1.46 1.76
CA GLY A 41 9.35 0.62 2.91
C GLY A 41 9.96 -0.70 2.46
N ASN A 42 11.21 -0.95 2.85
CA ASN A 42 11.94 -2.18 2.58
C ASN A 42 12.18 -2.95 3.88
N ILE A 43 12.09 -4.28 3.82
CA ILE A 43 12.54 -5.17 4.88
C ILE A 43 13.84 -5.80 4.38
N ASN A 44 14.95 -5.49 5.05
CA ASN A 44 16.24 -6.03 4.63
C ASN A 44 16.38 -7.52 5.03
N SER A 45 17.45 -8.17 4.60
CA SER A 45 17.74 -9.57 4.95
C SER A 45 17.91 -9.83 6.45
N LYS A 46 18.11 -8.79 7.26
CA LYS A 46 18.17 -8.85 8.73
C LYS A 46 16.81 -8.62 9.38
N GLY A 47 15.73 -8.48 8.61
CA GLY A 47 14.39 -8.21 9.09
C GLY A 47 14.16 -6.76 9.53
N GLU A 48 15.08 -5.84 9.25
CA GLU A 48 14.95 -4.44 9.64
C GLU A 48 14.01 -3.71 8.66
N ARG A 49 13.01 -3.02 9.22
CA ARG A 49 12.03 -2.23 8.47
C ARG A 49 12.56 -0.82 8.25
N ILE A 50 12.98 -0.50 7.03
CA ILE A 50 13.60 0.78 6.68
C ILE A 50 12.77 1.48 5.61
N TYR A 51 12.40 2.74 5.83
CA TYR A 51 11.75 3.55 4.80
C TYR A 51 12.75 4.43 4.07
N HIS A 52 12.51 4.67 2.78
CA HIS A 52 13.28 5.56 1.93
C HIS A 52 12.34 6.57 1.27
N THR A 53 12.63 7.85 1.47
CA THR A 53 11.95 8.96 0.78
C THR A 53 12.59 9.20 -0.58
N PRO A 54 11.92 9.93 -1.51
CA PRO A 54 12.50 10.30 -2.80
C PRO A 54 13.85 11.04 -2.71
N GLN A 55 14.12 11.71 -1.58
CA GLN A 55 15.38 12.41 -1.31
C GLN A 55 16.50 11.48 -0.81
N SER A 56 16.19 10.24 -0.45
CA SER A 56 17.17 9.27 0.04
C SER A 56 18.08 8.81 -1.10
N ARG A 57 19.40 8.74 -0.85
CA ARG A 57 20.40 8.33 -1.86
C ARG A 57 20.09 6.98 -2.50
N SER A 58 19.65 6.01 -1.69
CA SER A 58 19.35 4.65 -2.14
C SER A 58 17.95 4.48 -2.73
N TYR A 59 17.13 5.55 -2.80
CA TYR A 59 15.72 5.45 -3.17
C TYR A 59 15.49 4.72 -4.49
N LYS A 60 16.31 4.97 -5.51
CA LYS A 60 16.16 4.34 -6.84
C LYS A 60 16.44 2.83 -6.83
N GLN A 61 17.30 2.36 -5.92
CA GLN A 61 17.74 0.96 -5.84
C GLN A 61 16.92 0.14 -4.84
N THR A 62 16.30 0.80 -3.85
CA THR A 62 15.47 0.13 -2.84
C THR A 62 14.32 -0.63 -3.48
N HIS A 63 14.17 -1.90 -3.11
CA HIS A 63 13.03 -2.74 -3.45
C HIS A 63 11.98 -2.62 -2.33
N PRO A 64 10.89 -1.87 -2.51
CA PRO A 64 9.87 -1.74 -1.48
C PRO A 64 9.07 -3.04 -1.32
N GLU A 65 8.84 -3.45 -0.09
CA GLU A 65 7.79 -4.41 0.29
C GLU A 65 6.42 -3.72 0.37
N ARG A 66 6.43 -2.45 0.80
CA ARG A 66 5.23 -1.61 0.92
C ARG A 66 5.56 -0.15 0.61
N CYS A 67 4.61 0.57 0.03
CA CYS A 67 4.74 1.96 -0.37
C CYS A 67 3.81 2.85 0.46
N TYR A 68 4.34 3.91 1.06
CA TYR A 68 3.60 4.79 1.96
C TYR A 68 3.41 6.18 1.36
N LYS A 69 2.37 6.89 1.79
CA LYS A 69 2.12 8.28 1.39
C LYS A 69 3.15 9.23 2.02
N SER A 70 3.52 8.97 3.28
CA SER A 70 4.46 9.79 4.03
C SER A 70 5.40 8.96 4.91
N ALA A 71 6.49 9.59 5.37
CA ALA A 71 7.41 8.99 6.33
C ALA A 71 6.71 8.67 7.67
N GLU A 72 5.78 9.52 8.10
CA GLU A 72 4.99 9.32 9.31
C GLU A 72 4.13 8.06 9.21
N GLU A 73 3.52 7.80 8.04
CA GLU A 73 2.74 6.59 7.81
C GLU A 73 3.64 5.34 7.85
N ALA A 74 4.83 5.42 7.26
CA ALA A 74 5.83 4.36 7.34
C ALA A 74 6.27 4.12 8.80
N GLN A 75 6.47 5.18 9.58
CA GLN A 75 6.78 5.10 11.01
C GLN A 75 5.66 4.44 11.82
N LYS A 76 4.39 4.78 11.55
CA LYS A 76 3.23 4.12 12.14
C LYS A 76 3.16 2.63 11.78
N ALA A 77 3.62 2.26 10.58
CA ALA A 77 3.76 0.87 10.16
C ALA A 77 5.00 0.17 10.75
N GLY A 78 5.78 0.83 11.61
CA GLY A 78 6.95 0.27 12.28
C GLY A 78 8.24 0.32 11.45
N PHE A 79 8.27 1.12 10.37
CA PHE A 79 9.50 1.39 9.61
C PHE A 79 10.26 2.56 10.21
N ARG A 80 11.58 2.49 10.19
CA ARG A 80 12.46 3.57 10.65
C ARG A 80 13.25 4.19 9.50
N ALA A 81 13.80 5.37 9.73
CA ALA A 81 14.69 6.03 8.78
C ALA A 81 15.97 5.21 8.54
N PRO A 82 16.63 5.35 7.37
CA PRO A 82 17.93 4.75 7.16
C PRO A 82 18.94 5.39 8.11
N LYS A 83 19.85 4.56 8.65
CA LYS A 83 21.00 5.05 9.42
C LYS A 83 21.93 5.78 8.43
N ARG A 84 22.51 6.91 8.87
CA ARG A 84 23.53 7.62 8.08
C ARG A 84 24.81 6.80 8.00
#